data_AF-A0A2H0RCK9-F1
#
_entry.id   AF-A0A2H0RCK9-F1
#
_cell.length_a   1.000
_cell.length_b   1.000
_cell.length_c   1.000
_cell.angle_alpha   90.00
_cell.angle_beta   90.00
_cell.angle_gamma   90.00
#
_symmetry.space_group_name_H-M   'P 1'
#
loop_
_entity.id
_entity.type
_entity.pdbx_description
1 polymer ?
#
loop_
_entity_poly.entity_id
_entity_poly.type
_entity_poly.pdbx_seq_one_letter_code
_entity_poly.pdbx_strand_id
1 'polypeptide(L)'
;MSDKKYILYIESKGKNEKRVGILKDDIPCEMLKVKGDVFEFVKELLKNTNLTLNDFDDFIAVPTESFTGLRQATNICNILKHYVNSVPISDLKYPKYHKEPNITLSKK
;
A
#
# COMPACT_ATOMS: atom_id res chain seq x y z
N MET A 1 -16.23 6.45 -22.21
CA MET A 1 -15.48 5.26 -21.75
C MET A 1 -15.93 5.02 -20.32
N SER A 2 -16.18 3.77 -19.91
CA SER A 2 -16.58 3.51 -18.53
C SER A 2 -15.35 3.70 -17.65
N ASP A 3 -15.26 4.83 -16.95
CA ASP A 3 -14.20 5.18 -15.99
C ASP A 3 -14.28 4.26 -14.78
N LYS A 4 -13.87 3.00 -14.97
CA LYS A 4 -13.73 2.05 -13.88
C LYS A 4 -12.58 2.51 -13.02
N LYS A 5 -12.85 2.70 -11.73
CA LYS A 5 -11.87 3.20 -10.79
C LYS A 5 -11.09 2.03 -10.19
N TYR A 6 -9.79 1.98 -10.38
CA TYR A 6 -8.93 0.98 -9.75
C TYR A 6 -8.11 1.58 -8.63
N ILE A 7 -8.07 0.90 -7.49
CA ILE A 7 -7.27 1.29 -6.34
C ILE A 7 -6.42 0.11 -5.92
N LEU A 8 -5.10 0.30 -5.85
CA LEU A 8 -4.20 -0.66 -5.24
C LEU A 8 -4.07 -0.34 -3.76
N TYR A 9 -4.31 -1.33 -2.89
CA TYR A 9 -4.13 -1.15 -1.45
C TYR A 9 -3.05 -2.08 -0.89
N ILE A 10 -2.34 -1.58 0.12
CA ILE A 10 -1.27 -2.30 0.82
C ILE A 10 -1.60 -2.30 2.31
N GLU A 11 -1.71 -3.49 2.90
CA GLU A 11 -1.85 -3.71 4.33
C GLU A 11 -0.60 -4.40 4.86
N SER A 12 0.04 -3.88 5.91
CA SER A 12 1.22 -4.51 6.51
C SER A 12 1.10 -4.47 8.04
N LYS A 13 0.77 -5.63 8.63
CA LYS A 13 0.60 -5.80 10.09
C LYS A 13 1.88 -6.28 10.78
N GLY A 14 2.95 -6.53 10.02
CA GLY A 14 4.24 -6.92 10.56
C GLY A 14 5.13 -7.60 9.52
N LYS A 15 6.23 -8.22 9.97
CA LYS A 15 7.20 -8.88 9.08
C LYS A 15 6.54 -9.97 8.20
N ASN A 16 5.60 -10.71 8.77
CA ASN A 16 5.04 -11.93 8.18
C ASN A 16 3.57 -11.83 7.75
N GLU A 17 2.92 -10.69 7.99
CA GLU A 17 1.52 -10.49 7.62
C GLU A 17 1.41 -9.22 6.79
N LYS A 18 1.54 -9.40 5.47
CA LYS A 18 1.34 -8.34 4.49
C LYS A 18 0.23 -8.76 3.52
N ARG A 19 -0.48 -7.80 2.95
CA ARG A 19 -1.49 -8.03 1.91
C ARG A 19 -1.39 -6.92 0.87
N VAL A 20 -1.51 -7.30 -0.38
CA VAL A 20 -1.66 -6.38 -1.50
C VAL A 20 -2.93 -6.79 -2.23
N GLY A 21 -3.77 -5.83 -2.58
CA GLY A 21 -4.98 -6.12 -3.32
C GLY A 21 -5.44 -4.95 -4.18
N ILE A 22 -6.47 -5.24 -4.96
CA ILE A 22 -7.07 -4.31 -5.91
C ILE A 22 -8.54 -4.15 -5.55
N LEU A 23 -8.98 -2.91 -5.45
CA LEU A 23 -10.38 -2.53 -5.49
C LEU A 23 -10.71 -2.07 -6.90
N LYS A 24 -11.85 -2.51 -7.41
CA LYS A 24 -12.45 -2.03 -8.64
C LYS A 24 -13.81 -1.43 -8.29
N ASP A 25 -13.97 -0.14 -8.51
CA ASP A 25 -15.18 0.61 -8.13
C ASP A 25 -15.50 0.39 -6.63
N ASP A 26 -14.47 0.48 -5.79
CA ASP A 26 -14.48 0.22 -4.33
C ASP A 26 -14.84 -1.23 -3.91
N ILE A 27 -14.98 -2.15 -4.86
CA ILE A 27 -15.24 -3.58 -4.60
C ILE A 27 -13.92 -4.37 -4.69
N PRO A 28 -13.54 -5.16 -3.66
CA PRO A 28 -12.36 -6.03 -3.74
C PRO A 28 -12.48 -7.03 -4.89
N CYS A 29 -11.49 -7.04 -5.80
CA CYS A 29 -11.48 -7.96 -6.94
C CYS A 29 -10.33 -8.97 -6.92
N GLU A 30 -9.16 -8.60 -6.37
CA GLU A 30 -8.04 -9.53 -6.18
C GLU A 30 -7.24 -9.16 -4.93
N MET A 31 -6.72 -10.18 -4.23
CA MET A 31 -5.92 -9.99 -3.02
C MET A 31 -4.92 -11.13 -2.88
N LEU A 32 -3.66 -10.78 -2.63
CA LEU A 32 -2.62 -11.71 -2.24
C LEU A 32 -2.28 -11.51 -0.75
N LYS A 33 -2.26 -12.61 0.00
CA LYS A 33 -1.70 -12.65 1.37
C LYS A 33 -0.24 -13.07 1.30
N VAL A 34 0.61 -12.36 2.01
CA VAL A 34 2.02 -12.28 1.67
C VAL A 34 2.94 -12.52 2.88
N LYS A 35 3.97 -13.33 2.65
CA LYS A 35 5.22 -13.40 3.43
C LYS A 35 6.39 -13.02 2.51
N GLY A 36 6.95 -11.82 2.65
CA GLY A 36 8.06 -11.37 1.79
C GLY A 36 8.10 -9.85 1.54
N ASP A 37 8.76 -9.45 0.45
CA ASP A 37 8.85 -8.06 -0.02
C ASP A 37 7.60 -7.65 -0.81
N VAL A 38 6.92 -6.59 -0.36
CA VAL A 38 5.69 -6.05 -0.96
C VAL A 38 5.81 -5.82 -2.46
N PHE A 39 6.97 -5.40 -2.96
CA PHE A 39 7.13 -5.10 -4.39
C PHE A 39 7.04 -6.33 -5.30
N GLU A 40 7.47 -7.50 -4.85
CA GLU A 40 7.34 -8.74 -5.62
C GLU A 40 5.88 -9.10 -5.83
N PHE A 41 5.04 -8.88 -4.81
CA PHE A 41 3.62 -9.21 -4.87
C PHE A 41 2.81 -8.17 -5.66
N VAL A 42 3.21 -6.89 -5.62
CA VAL A 42 2.63 -5.92 -6.55
C VAL A 42 2.89 -6.37 -7.99
N LYS A 43 4.12 -6.81 -8.32
CA LYS A 43 4.42 -7.33 -9.66
C LYS A 43 3.60 -8.57 -10.01
N GLU A 44 3.45 -9.51 -9.08
CA GLU A 44 2.64 -10.72 -9.29
C GLU A 44 1.16 -10.39 -9.51
N LEU A 45 0.60 -9.52 -8.67
CA LEU A 45 -0.79 -9.07 -8.77
C LEU A 45 -1.09 -8.38 -10.10
N LEU A 46 -0.17 -7.53 -10.57
CA LEU A 46 -0.29 -6.88 -11.89
C LEU A 46 -0.23 -7.89 -13.03
N LYS A 47 0.64 -8.92 -12.94
CA LYS A 47 0.71 -10.01 -13.93
C LYS A 47 -0.58 -10.82 -13.99
N ASN A 48 -1.16 -11.15 -12.84
CA ASN A 48 -2.39 -11.96 -12.76
C ASN A 48 -3.62 -11.21 -13.31
N THR A 49 -3.68 -9.90 -13.11
CA THR A 49 -4.80 -9.06 -13.54
C THR A 49 -4.66 -8.48 -14.95
N ASN A 50 -3.48 -8.63 -15.57
CA ASN A 50 -3.12 -7.94 -16.81
C ASN A 50 -3.32 -6.41 -16.71
N LEU A 51 -3.08 -5.85 -15.53
CA LEU A 51 -3.09 -4.41 -15.27
C LEU A 51 -1.66 -3.88 -15.20
N THR A 52 -1.52 -2.60 -15.48
CA THR A 52 -0.29 -1.82 -15.33
C THR A 52 -0.48 -0.78 -14.22
N LEU A 53 0.61 -0.20 -13.73
CA LEU A 53 0.51 0.84 -12.69
C LEU A 53 -0.31 2.05 -13.15
N ASN A 54 -0.33 2.35 -14.45
CA ASN A 54 -1.07 3.49 -15.01
C ASN A 54 -2.59 3.27 -15.06
N ASP A 55 -3.05 2.04 -14.82
CA ASP A 55 -4.49 1.73 -14.77
C ASP A 55 -5.11 2.07 -13.40
N PHE A 56 -4.31 2.48 -12.41
CA PHE A 56 -4.77 2.77 -11.06
C PHE A 56 -4.96 4.27 -10.82
N ASP A 57 -6.13 4.65 -10.33
CA ASP A 57 -6.47 6.03 -9.98
C ASP A 57 -5.93 6.44 -8.62
N ASP A 58 -5.71 5.46 -7.72
CA ASP A 58 -5.13 5.73 -6.40
C ASP A 58 -4.38 4.53 -5.81
N PHE A 59 -3.52 4.83 -4.84
CA PHE A 59 -2.75 3.88 -4.06
C PHE A 59 -2.99 4.13 -2.57
N ILE A 60 -3.41 3.12 -1.80
CA ILE A 60 -3.82 3.34 -0.40
C ILE A 60 -3.08 2.40 0.55
N ALA A 61 -2.47 2.98 1.59
CA ALA A 61 -1.97 2.21 2.72
C ALA A 61 -3.11 1.98 3.73
N VAL A 62 -3.42 0.72 4.01
CA VAL A 62 -4.45 0.35 4.99
C VAL A 62 -3.89 0.59 6.40
N PRO A 63 -4.63 1.29 7.28
CA PRO A 63 -4.23 1.48 8.67
C PRO A 63 -3.99 0.15 9.40
N THR A 64 -2.87 0.06 10.13
CA THR A 64 -2.55 -1.10 10.97
C THR A 64 -1.93 -0.66 12.30
N GLU A 65 -1.88 -1.56 13.28
CA GLU A 65 -1.21 -1.30 14.56
C GLU A 65 0.33 -1.35 14.46
N SER A 66 0.86 -1.87 13.35
CA SER A 66 2.31 -2.00 13.16
C SER A 66 2.90 -0.66 12.71
N PHE A 67 3.66 0.00 13.58
CA PHE A 67 4.36 1.24 13.24
C PHE A 67 5.22 1.08 11.97
N THR A 68 6.10 0.07 11.95
CA THR A 68 6.99 -0.19 10.82
C THR A 68 6.22 -0.62 9.57
N GLY A 69 5.20 -1.48 9.73
CA GLY A 69 4.39 -1.94 8.61
C GLY A 69 3.60 -0.81 7.95
N LEU A 70 2.93 0.02 8.74
CA LEU A 70 2.18 1.17 8.27
C LEU A 70 3.09 2.20 7.60
N ARG A 71 4.25 2.51 8.19
CA ARG A 71 5.23 3.42 7.58
C ARG A 71 5.72 2.89 6.24
N GLN A 72 6.05 1.61 6.15
CA GLN A 72 6.48 0.98 4.90
C GLN A 72 5.38 1.07 3.82
N ALA A 73 4.16 0.65 4.15
CA ALA A 73 3.03 0.70 3.22
C ALA A 73 2.74 2.12 2.75
N THR A 74 2.73 3.09 3.66
CA THR A 74 2.47 4.50 3.35
C THR A 74 3.54 5.08 2.43
N ASN A 75 4.82 4.80 2.69
CA ASN A 75 5.91 5.25 1.83
C ASN A 75 5.80 4.68 0.42
N ILE A 76 5.51 3.37 0.28
CA ILE A 76 5.32 2.74 -1.03
C ILE A 76 4.16 3.39 -1.78
N CYS A 77 3.00 3.56 -1.14
CA CYS A 77 1.85 4.21 -1.76
C CYS A 77 2.15 5.66 -2.16
N ASN A 78 2.87 6.42 -1.34
CA ASN A 78 3.23 7.80 -1.65
C ASN A 78 4.20 7.90 -2.85
N ILE A 79 5.18 7.00 -2.93
CA ILE A 79 6.07 6.92 -4.09
C ILE A 79 5.25 6.65 -5.35
N LEU A 80 4.34 5.66 -5.31
CA LEU A 80 3.48 5.34 -6.45
C LEU A 80 2.57 6.51 -6.83
N LYS A 81 1.91 7.18 -5.88
CA LYS A 81 1.11 8.39 -6.16
C LYS A 81 1.94 9.49 -6.82
N HIS A 82 3.16 9.72 -6.35
CA HIS A 82 4.02 10.76 -6.90
C HIS A 82 4.42 10.45 -8.35
N TYR A 83 4.88 9.22 -8.62
CA TYR A 83 5.40 8.85 -9.93
C TYR A 83 4.34 8.47 -10.96
N VAL A 84 3.22 7.88 -10.54
CA VAL A 84 2.16 7.42 -11.44
C VAL A 84 1.09 8.50 -11.59
N ASN A 85 0.63 9.07 -10.48
CA ASN A 85 -0.51 9.99 -10.46
C ASN A 85 -0.07 11.45 -10.44
N SER A 86 1.25 11.72 -10.55
CA SER A 86 1.84 13.06 -10.53
C SER A 86 1.45 13.89 -9.29
N VAL A 87 1.18 13.24 -8.16
CA VAL A 87 0.81 13.94 -6.91
C VAL A 87 2.03 14.71 -6.38
N PRO A 88 1.92 16.03 -6.11
CA PRO A 88 3.02 16.80 -5.55
C PRO A 88 3.51 16.25 -4.21
N ILE A 89 4.82 16.37 -3.93
CA ILE A 89 5.41 15.90 -2.68
C ILE A 89 4.74 16.56 -1.45
N SER A 90 4.34 17.82 -1.58
CA SER A 90 3.63 18.59 -0.54
C SER A 90 2.29 17.98 -0.13
N ASP A 91 1.68 17.20 -1.03
CA ASP A 91 0.32 16.66 -0.87
C ASP A 91 0.34 15.18 -0.47
N LEU A 92 1.53 14.59 -0.35
CA LEU A 92 1.71 13.21 0.11
C LEU A 92 1.32 13.09 1.57
N LYS A 93 0.62 12.00 1.90
CA LYS A 93 0.07 11.82 3.25
C LYS A 93 1.11 11.17 4.16
N TYR A 94 1.30 11.75 5.34
CA TYR A 94 2.03 11.07 6.40
C TYR A 94 1.22 9.88 6.95
N PRO A 95 1.89 8.80 7.38
CA PRO A 95 1.23 7.70 8.05
C PRO A 95 0.51 8.20 9.30
N LYS A 96 -0.79 7.89 9.40
CA LYS A 96 -1.61 8.21 10.58
C LYS A 96 -1.45 7.10 11.61
N TYR A 97 -0.51 7.28 12.52
CA TYR A 97 -0.30 6.34 13.62
C TYR A 97 -1.43 6.49 14.66
N HIS A 98 -2.07 5.38 15.02
CA HIS A 98 -3.11 5.35 16.05
C HIS A 98 -2.57 5.08 17.46
N LYS A 99 -1.26 4.85 17.57
CA LYS A 99 -0.53 4.58 18.82
C LYS A 99 0.85 5.21 18.74
N GLU A 100 1.38 5.66 19.87
CA GLU A 100 2.77 6.10 19.95
C GLU A 100 3.72 4.94 19.60
N PRO A 101 4.87 5.22 18.95
CA PRO A 101 5.87 4.20 18.68
C PRO A 101 6.31 3.54 19.99
N ASN A 102 6.40 2.22 19.98
CA ASN A 102 6.88 1.44 21.13
C ASN A 102 8.41 1.57 21.23
N ILE A 103 8.89 2.74 21.66
CA ILE A 103 10.32 3.05 21.83
C ILE A 103 10.78 2.44 23.15
N THR A 104 11.18 1.17 23.12
CA THR A 104 11.89 0.58 24.25
C THR A 104 13.33 1.06 24.22
N LEU A 105 13.74 1.89 25.18
CA LEU A 105 15.14 2.23 25.38
C LEU A 105 15.91 0.93 25.64
N SER A 106 16.90 0.63 24.80
CA SER A 106 17.77 -0.53 24.99
C SER A 106 18.43 -0.41 26.36
N LYS A 107 18.17 -1.36 27.27
CA LYS A 107 18.91 -1.45 28.53
C LYS A 107 20.32 -1.89 28.17
N LYS A 108 21.28 -0.97 28.30
CA LYS A 108 22.70 -1.29 28.36
C LYS A 108 23.00 -2.14 29.58
#